data_AF-A0A199UVY7-F1
#
_entry.id   AF-A0A199UVY7-F1
#
_cell.length_a   1.000
_cell.length_b   1.000
_cell.length_c   1.000
_cell.angle_alpha   90.00
_cell.angle_beta   90.00
_cell.angle_gamma   90.00
#
_symmetry.space_group_name_H-M   'P 1'
#
loop_
_entity.id
_entity.type
_entity.pdbx_description
1 polymer ?
#
loop_
_entity_poly.entity_id
_entity_poly.type
_entity_poly.pdbx_seq_one_letter_code
_entity_poly.pdbx_strand_id
1 'polypeptide(L)'
;MLDRCHVKRQLQAMKIFPYPHDSSATNTNPIFASCLICLEEFVAGEVVRELTACRHLYHRACIDRWLEESWTCPRCQRRAVTHNIIWTHIRDMT
;
A
#
# COMPACT_ATOMS: atom_id res chain seq x y z
N MET A 1 -18.69 9.12 3.27
CA MET A 1 -18.12 8.25 2.23
C MET A 1 -17.03 9.06 1.55
N LEU A 2 -15.76 8.62 1.55
CA LEU A 2 -14.68 9.40 0.92
C LEU A 2 -14.94 9.47 -0.59
N ASP A 3 -15.04 10.68 -1.15
CA ASP A 3 -15.22 10.85 -2.59
C ASP A 3 -14.09 10.18 -3.38
N ARG A 4 -14.43 9.55 -4.51
CA ARG A 4 -13.47 8.84 -5.40
C ARG A 4 -12.29 9.73 -5.84
N CYS A 5 -12.48 11.04 -5.89
CA CYS A 5 -11.43 12.02 -6.17
C CYS A 5 -10.41 12.14 -5.02
N HIS A 6 -10.88 12.10 -3.77
CA HIS A 6 -10.03 12.20 -2.58
C HIS A 6 -9.14 10.96 -2.43
N VAL A 7 -9.70 9.77 -2.71
CA VAL A 7 -8.96 8.49 -2.66
C VAL A 7 -7.75 8.50 -3.62
N LYS A 8 -7.95 8.88 -4.89
CA LYS A 8 -6.88 8.90 -5.90
C LYS A 8 -5.72 9.83 -5.53
N ARG A 9 -6.01 11.00 -4.96
CA ARG A 9 -5.00 12.00 -4.59
C ARG A 9 -4.12 11.52 -3.43
N GLN A 10 -4.70 10.75 -2.51
CA GLN A 10 -3.98 10.18 -1.37
C GLN A 10 -3.15 8.95 -1.77
N LEU A 11 -3.61 8.16 -2.75
CA LEU A 11 -2.84 7.04 -3.33
C LEU A 11 -1.57 7.52 -4.06
N GLN A 12 -1.63 8.67 -4.73
CA GLN A 12 -0.47 9.26 -5.42
C GLN A 12 0.67 9.66 -4.47
N ALA A 13 0.40 9.87 -3.19
CA ALA A 13 1.39 10.20 -2.18
C ALA A 13 2.10 8.97 -1.58
N MET A 14 1.62 7.75 -1.85
CA MET A 14 2.26 6.52 -1.39
C MET A 14 3.47 6.17 -2.25
N LYS A 15 4.51 5.62 -1.62
CA LYS A 15 5.75 5.25 -2.30
C LYS A 15 5.52 4.08 -3.25
N ILE A 16 5.88 4.28 -4.51
CA ILE A 16 5.97 3.23 -5.53
C ILE A 16 7.41 3.13 -6.04
N PHE A 17 7.87 1.91 -6.32
CA PHE A 17 9.21 1.67 -6.86
C PHE A 17 9.23 0.33 -7.61
N PRO A 18 10.17 0.15 -8.56
CA PRO A 18 10.40 -1.17 -9.16
C PRO A 18 10.99 -2.11 -8.11
N TYR A 19 10.44 -3.32 -8.00
CA TYR A 19 10.97 -4.34 -7.11
C TYR A 19 12.43 -4.67 -7.51
N PRO A 20 13.38 -4.69 -6.55
CA PRO A 20 14.81 -4.80 -6.84
C PRO A 20 15.19 -6.12 -7.53
N HIS A 21 16.29 -6.08 -8.27
CA HIS A 21 16.80 -7.19 -9.09
C HIS A 21 17.81 -8.10 -8.37
N ASP A 22 18.22 -7.76 -7.15
CA ASP A 22 19.23 -8.50 -6.41
C ASP A 22 18.61 -9.17 -5.17
N SER A 23 18.64 -10.50 -5.19
CA SER A 23 18.23 -11.36 -4.09
C SER A 23 19.33 -11.49 -3.01
N SER A 24 20.35 -10.61 -2.99
CA SER A 24 21.54 -10.79 -2.17
C SER A 24 21.52 -10.00 -0.86
N ALA A 25 20.65 -8.99 -0.72
CA ALA A 25 20.46 -8.30 0.55
C ALA A 25 19.26 -8.84 1.33
N THR A 26 19.59 -9.71 2.29
CA THR A 26 18.86 -10.02 3.52
C THR A 26 18.00 -11.29 3.53
N ASN A 27 18.17 -12.02 4.62
CA ASN A 27 17.32 -13.10 5.13
C ASN A 27 15.88 -12.59 5.32
N THR A 28 15.15 -12.39 4.22
CA THR A 28 13.77 -11.92 4.22
C THR A 28 12.83 -13.10 4.19
N ASN A 29 12.13 -13.29 5.30
CA ASN A 29 11.01 -14.22 5.44
C ASN A 29 10.08 -14.11 4.21
N PRO A 30 9.75 -15.21 3.51
CA PRO A 30 9.03 -15.21 2.21
C PRO A 30 7.69 -14.47 2.22
N ILE A 31 7.12 -14.23 3.41
CA ILE A 31 5.91 -13.41 3.61
C ILE A 31 6.14 -11.91 3.26
N PHE A 32 7.39 -11.45 3.13
CA PHE A 32 7.71 -10.09 2.69
C PHE A 32 8.00 -9.97 1.18
N ALA A 33 8.09 -11.09 0.46
CA ALA A 33 8.46 -11.14 -0.96
C ALA A 33 7.29 -11.54 -1.89
N SER A 34 6.06 -11.60 -1.37
CA SER A 34 4.86 -11.90 -2.14
C SER A 34 3.74 -10.90 -1.89
N CYS A 35 2.89 -10.71 -2.90
CA CYS A 35 1.71 -9.90 -2.77
C CYS A 35 0.59 -10.71 -2.12
N LEU A 36 0.17 -10.34 -0.91
CA LEU A 36 -0.92 -11.05 -0.22
C LEU A 36 -2.33 -10.85 -0.83
N ILE A 37 -2.45 -10.10 -1.93
CA ILE A 37 -3.72 -9.89 -2.62
C ILE A 37 -3.87 -10.91 -3.75
N CYS A 38 -2.88 -11.04 -4.65
CA CYS A 38 -2.89 -12.04 -5.72
C CYS A 38 -2.19 -13.35 -5.34
N LEU A 39 -1.49 -13.39 -4.20
CA LEU A 39 -0.70 -14.52 -3.70
C LEU A 39 0.49 -14.91 -4.58
N GLU A 40 0.92 -14.01 -5.48
CA GLU A 40 2.09 -14.20 -6.34
C GLU A 40 3.35 -13.57 -5.73
N GLU A 41 4.51 -14.15 -6.03
CA GLU A 41 5.82 -13.60 -5.67
C GLU A 41 6.11 -12.34 -6.48
N PHE A 42 6.85 -11.39 -5.89
CA PHE A 42 7.29 -10.21 -6.62
C PHE A 42 8.44 -10.56 -7.57
N VAL A 43 8.33 -10.11 -8.82
CA VAL A 43 9.37 -10.26 -9.84
C VAL A 43 10.13 -8.94 -9.97
N ALA A 44 11.45 -9.04 -10.21
CA ALA A 44 12.30 -7.89 -10.45
C ALA A 44 11.72 -6.97 -11.55
N GLY A 45 11.69 -5.67 -11.28
CA GLY A 45 11.12 -4.67 -12.19
C GLY A 45 9.61 -4.47 -12.07
N GLU A 46 8.89 -5.33 -11.36
CA GLU A 46 7.47 -5.11 -11.10
C GLU A 46 7.24 -3.88 -10.22
N VAL A 47 6.18 -3.13 -10.52
CA VAL A 47 5.85 -1.93 -9.74
C VAL A 47 5.12 -2.32 -8.47
N VAL A 48 5.82 -2.20 -7.35
CA VAL A 48 5.26 -2.40 -6.02
C VAL A 48 4.93 -1.07 -5.35
N ARG A 49 4.00 -1.12 -4.41
CA ARG A 49 3.63 -0.01 -3.54
C ARG A 49 3.87 -0.38 -2.08
N GLU A 50 4.51 0.52 -1.36
CA GLU A 50 4.73 0.44 0.09
C GLU A 50 3.70 1.31 0.81
N LEU A 51 2.93 0.70 1.72
CA LEU A 51 2.01 1.45 2.58
C LEU A 51 2.80 2.22 3.64
N THR A 52 2.62 3.55 3.72
CA THR A 52 3.47 4.42 4.55
C THR A 52 3.32 4.19 6.05
N ALA A 53 2.17 3.68 6.51
CA ALA A 53 1.93 3.43 7.93
C ALA A 53 2.53 2.12 8.47
N CYS A 54 2.62 1.09 7.63
CA CYS A 54 3.00 -0.27 8.07
C CYS A 54 4.12 -0.91 7.25
N ARG A 55 4.53 -0.26 6.15
CA ARG A 55 5.62 -0.65 5.24
C ARG A 55 5.43 -1.99 4.53
N HIS A 56 4.21 -2.52 4.50
CA HIS A 56 3.90 -3.72 3.73
C HIS A 56 3.84 -3.39 2.24
N LEU A 57 4.33 -4.35 1.45
CA LEU A 57 4.46 -4.28 0.00
C LEU A 57 3.34 -5.05 -0.68
N TYR A 58 2.88 -4.52 -1.82
CA TYR A 58 1.89 -5.13 -2.70
C TYR A 58 2.19 -4.69 -4.13
N HIS A 59 1.73 -5.43 -5.15
CA HIS A 59 1.67 -4.87 -6.49
C HIS A 59 0.81 -3.63 -6.49
N ARG A 60 1.26 -2.58 -7.18
CA ARG A 60 0.54 -1.31 -7.26
C ARG A 60 -0.93 -1.53 -7.69
N ALA A 61 -1.15 -2.31 -8.74
CA ALA A 61 -2.50 -2.56 -9.26
C ALA A 61 -3.40 -3.27 -8.23
N CYS A 62 -2.85 -4.24 -7.50
CA CYS A 62 -3.60 -5.00 -6.50
C CYS A 62 -4.04 -4.12 -5.32
N ILE A 63 -3.10 -3.37 -4.73
CA ILE A 63 -3.41 -2.55 -3.56
C ILE A 63 -4.20 -1.29 -3.93
N ASP A 64 -4.01 -0.73 -5.13
CA ASP A 64 -4.82 0.42 -5.59
C ASP A 64 -6.29 0.04 -5.64
N ARG A 65 -6.63 -1.13 -6.22
CA ARG A 65 -8.01 -1.65 -6.26
C ARG A 65 -8.58 -1.89 -4.86
N TRP A 66 -7.79 -2.48 -3.95
CA TRP A 66 -8.23 -2.71 -2.57
C TRP A 66 -8.58 -1.40 -1.85
N LEU A 67 -7.75 -0.36 -2.03
CA LEU A 67 -7.90 0.93 -1.37
C LEU A 67 -9.06 1.79 -1.95
N GLU A 68 -9.65 1.38 -3.07
CA GLU A 68 -10.92 1.96 -3.54
C GLU A 68 -12.09 1.60 -2.62
N GLU A 69 -12.02 0.43 -1.96
CA GLU A 69 -13.08 -0.10 -1.09
C GLU A 69 -12.72 0.02 0.41
N SER A 70 -11.46 -0.23 0.77
CA SER A 70 -11.00 -0.29 2.17
C SER A 70 -9.63 0.37 2.35
N TRP A 71 -9.57 1.44 3.15
CA TRP A 71 -8.33 2.19 3.46
C TRP A 71 -7.41 1.52 4.49
N THR A 72 -7.41 0.19 4.54
CA THR A 72 -6.66 -0.61 5.51
C THR A 72 -5.72 -1.60 4.82
N CYS A 73 -4.62 -1.93 5.49
CA CYS A 73 -3.64 -2.89 5.01
C CYS A 73 -4.17 -4.33 5.09
N PRO A 74 -4.26 -5.10 3.99
CA PRO A 74 -4.72 -6.49 4.01
C PRO A 74 -3.97 -7.40 4.99
N ARG A 75 -2.68 -7.11 5.23
CA ARG A 75 -1.83 -7.93 6.10
C ARG A 75 -2.04 -7.72 7.60
N CYS A 76 -2.38 -6.52 8.03
CA CYS A 76 -2.35 -6.15 9.46
C CYS A 76 -3.50 -5.24 9.89
N GLN A 77 -4.43 -4.95 8.99
CA GLN A 77 -5.66 -4.17 9.22
C GLN A 77 -5.45 -2.74 9.73
N ARG A 78 -4.20 -2.27 9.84
CA ARG A 78 -3.86 -0.86 10.13
C ARG A 78 -4.21 0.03 8.95
N ARG A 79 -4.49 1.31 9.20
CA ARG A 79 -4.72 2.32 8.15
C ARG A 79 -3.56 2.35 7.17
N ALA A 80 -3.85 2.49 5.88
CA ALA A 80 -2.84 2.46 4.82
C ALA A 80 -1.87 3.66 4.85
N VAL A 81 -2.30 4.80 5.43
CA VAL A 81 -1.47 6.01 5.61
C VAL A 81 -1.44 6.47 7.07
N THR A 82 -0.29 7.01 7.47
CA THR A 82 -0.07 7.57 8.81
C THR A 82 -0.89 8.86 8.95
N HIS A 83 -1.42 9.11 10.15
CA HIS A 83 -2.37 10.20 10.45
C HIS A 83 -1.88 11.64 10.10
N ASN A 84 -0.62 11.81 9.69
CA ASN A 84 -0.05 13.10 9.31
C ASN A 84 -0.47 13.60 7.91
N ILE A 85 -1.29 12.84 7.17
CA ILE A 85 -1.85 13.26 5.86
C ILE A 85 -3.40 13.37 5.90
N ILE A 86 -4.05 13.03 7.03
CA ILE A 86 -5.53 12.92 7.12
C ILE A 86 -6.16 13.91 8.10
N TRP A 87 -5.40 14.76 8.80
CA TRP A 87 -5.96 15.70 9.77
C TRP A 87 -6.54 16.98 9.17
N THR A 88 -6.72 17.09 7.84
CA THR A 88 -7.38 18.26 7.26
C THR A 88 -8.90 18.14 7.15
N HIS A 89 -9.53 16.96 7.23
CA HIS A 89 -11.00 16.85 7.08
C HIS A 89 -11.65 15.67 7.85
N ILE A 90 -11.25 15.38 9.10
CA ILE A 90 -12.05 14.52 10.01
C ILE A 90 -12.50 15.34 11.22
N ARG A 91 -13.11 16.49 10.95
CA ARG A 91 -13.90 17.20 11.95
C ARG A 91 -14.95 18.04 11.26
N ASP A 92 -15.88 17.39 10.59
CA ASP A 92 -17.25 17.88 10.43
C ASP A 92 -18.14 16.70 10.07
N MET A 93 -19.07 16.38 10.97
CA MET A 93 -20.38 15.74 10.81
C MET A 93 -20.77 15.07 12.14
N THR A 94 -21.14 15.92 13.10
CA THR A 94 -22.44 15.73 13.78
C THR A 94 -23.54 15.45 12.77
#